data_AF-A0A9E0KPJ3-F1
#
_entry.id   AF-A0A9E0KPJ3-F1
#
_cell.length_a   1.000
_cell.length_b   1.000
_cell.length_c   1.000
_cell.angle_alpha   90.00
_cell.angle_beta   90.00
_cell.angle_gamma   90.00
#
_symmetry.space_group_name_H-M   'P 1'
#
loop_
_entity.id
_entity.type
_entity.pdbx_description
1 polymer ?
#
loop_
_entity_poly.entity_id
_entity_poly.type
_entity_poly.pdbx_seq_one_letter_code
_entity_poly.pdbx_strand_id
1 'polypeptide(L)' 'MPGWPELLIILVVVLLVFGVGRIARVGGELGKGVAAFRDGLKEGQESADKKEAAEKTSDSPDDPAV' A
#
# COMPACT_ATOMS: atom_id res chain seq x y z
N MET A 1 0.92 -7.86 31.92
CA MET A 1 0.92 -7.79 30.46
C MET A 1 2.07 -8.65 29.97
N PRO A 2 1.88 -9.59 29.04
CA PRO A 2 3.00 -10.37 28.51
C PRO A 2 4.02 -9.39 27.89
N GLY A 3 5.30 -9.58 28.22
CA GLY A 3 6.38 -8.79 27.67
C GLY A 3 6.77 -9.26 26.27
N TRP A 4 7.67 -8.50 25.66
CA TRP A 4 8.33 -8.87 24.41
C TRP A 4 8.96 -10.28 24.44
N PRO A 5 9.58 -10.76 25.56
CA PRO A 5 10.13 -12.11 25.63
C PRO A 5 9.07 -13.22 25.55
N GLU A 6 7.92 -13.07 26.22
CA GLU A 6 6.85 -14.07 26.17
C GLU A 6 6.25 -14.18 24.76
N LEU A 7 6.09 -13.05 24.06
CA LEU A 7 5.63 -13.07 22.65
C LEU A 7 6.61 -13.80 21.73
N LEU A 8 7.93 -13.65 21.93
CA LEU A 8 8.93 -14.36 21.15
C LEU A 8 8.85 -15.88 21.36
N ILE A 9 8.64 -16.33 22.60
CA ILE A 9 8.48 -17.76 22.90
C ILE A 9 7.25 -18.32 22.17
N ILE A 10 6.11 -17.61 22.22
CA ILE A 10 4.89 -18.01 21.51
C ILE A 10 5.14 -18.06 20.00
N LEU A 11 5.83 -17.07 19.45
CA LEU A 11 6.18 -17.03 18.03
C LEU A 11 7.02 -18.25 17.60
N VAL A 12 8.00 -18.65 18.42
CA VAL A 12 8.82 -19.84 18.15
C VAL A 12 7.95 -21.10 18.14
N VAL A 13 7.04 -21.26 19.10
CA VAL A 13 6.12 -22.42 19.14
C VAL A 13 5.24 -22.47 17.90
N VAL A 14 4.68 -21.33 17.47
CA VAL A 14 3.89 -21.24 16.23
C VAL A 14 4.74 -21.62 15.02
N LEU A 15 5.99 -21.14 14.92
CA LEU A 15 6.90 -21.49 13.83
C LEU A 15 7.24 -22.99 13.80
N LEU A 16 7.32 -23.66 14.96
CA LEU A 16 7.55 -25.11 15.03
C LEU A 16 6.32 -25.91 14.59
N VAL A 17 5.11 -25.50 15.00
CA VAL A 17 3.86 -26.19 14.64
C VAL A 17 3.53 -26.02 13.16
N PHE A 18 3.61 -24.80 12.65
CA PHE A 18 3.25 -24.49 11.27
C PHE A 18 4.41 -24.70 10.29
N GLY A 19 5.65 -24.59 10.77
CA GLY A 19 6.86 -24.66 9.96
C GLY A 19 7.19 -23.33 9.25
N VAL A 20 8.47 -22.99 9.18
CA VAL A 20 8.96 -21.76 8.52
C VAL A 20 8.59 -21.71 7.02
N GLY A 21 8.58 -22.86 6.33
CA GLY A 21 8.27 -22.93 4.90
C GLY A 21 6.80 -22.63 4.57
N ARG A 22 5.86 -23.07 5.42
CA ARG A 22 4.43 -22.80 5.22
C ARG A 22 4.11 -21.33 5.49
N ILE A 23 4.69 -20.76 6.55
CA ILE A 23 4.54 -19.33 6.88
C ILE A 23 5.15 -18.44 5.81
N ALA A 24 6.35 -18.77 5.29
CA ALA A 24 6.97 -18.00 4.22
C ALA A 24 6.18 -18.07 2.90
N ARG A 25 5.58 -19.22 2.58
CA ARG A 25 4.74 -19.38 1.38
C ARG A 25 3.48 -18.52 1.46
N VAL A 26 2.73 -18.61 2.55
CA VAL A 26 1.51 -17.82 2.78
C VAL A 26 1.85 -16.33 2.89
N GLY A 27 2.88 -15.98 3.66
CA GLY A 27 3.35 -14.60 3.79
C GLY A 27 3.83 -14.00 2.47
N GLY A 28 4.45 -14.80 1.60
CA GLY A 28 4.88 -14.36 0.27
C GLY A 28 3.71 -14.05 -0.67
N GLU A 29 2.65 -14.86 -0.65
CA GLU A 29 1.42 -14.62 -1.42
C GLU A 29 0.67 -13.37 -0.90
N LEU A 30 0.51 -13.25 0.42
CA LEU A 30 -0.10 -12.08 1.05
C LEU A 30 0.74 -10.81 0.82
N GLY A 31 2.06 -10.91 0.93
CA GLY A 31 2.98 -9.79 0.74
C GLY A 31 2.92 -9.20 -0.66
N LYS A 32 2.79 -10.04 -1.69
CA LYS A 32 2.58 -9.59 -3.08
C LYS A 32 1.26 -8.84 -3.25
N GLY A 33 0.17 -9.34 -2.65
CA GLY A 33 -1.12 -8.65 -2.67
C GLY A 33 -1.08 -7.30 -1.97
N VAL A 34 -0.45 -7.23 -0.79
CA VAL A 34 -0.26 -5.98 -0.05
C VAL A 34 0.65 -5.01 -0.81
N ALA A 35 1.70 -5.50 -1.47
CA ALA A 35 2.57 -4.67 -2.30
C ALA A 35 1.80 -4.04 -3.47
N ALA A 36 1.07 -4.85 -4.25
CA ALA A 36 0.23 -4.36 -5.34
C ALA A 36 -0.84 -3.37 -4.87
N PHE A 37 -1.42 -3.59 -3.68
CA PHE A 37 -2.38 -2.66 -3.08
C PHE A 37 -1.72 -1.32 -2.72
N ARG A 38 -0.52 -1.35 -2.11
CA ARG A 38 0.23 -0.13 -1.78
C ARG A 38 0.64 0.64 -3.04
N ASP A 39 1.03 -0.05 -4.09
CA ASP A 39 1.42 0.57 -5.35
C ASP A 39 0.21 1.20 -6.06
N GLY A 40 -0.93 0.51 -6.11
CA GLY A 40 -2.17 1.06 -6.66
C GLY A 40 -2.71 2.28 -5.90
N LEU A 41 -2.55 2.33 -4.57
CA LEU A 41 -2.89 3.52 -3.79
C LEU A 41 -2.00 4.72 -4.12
N LYS A 42 -0.70 4.50 -4.35
CA LYS A 42 0.24 5.56 -4.75
C LYS A 42 -0.06 6.07 -6.15
N GLU A 43 -0.29 5.16 -7.11
CA GLU A 43 -0.64 5.52 -8.48
C GLU A 43 -1.97 6.28 -8.55
N GLY A 44 -2.95 5.92 -7.71
CA GLY A 44 -4.19 6.67 -7.55
C GLY A 44 -4.01 8.06 -6.97
N GLN A 45 -3.10 8.26 -6.02
CA GLN A 45 -2.75 9.60 -5.51
C GLN A 45 -2.01 10.44 -6.56
N GLU A 46 -1.06 9.86 -7.29
CA GLU A 46 -0.32 10.57 -8.34
C GLU A 46 -1.23 10.94 -9.54
N SER A 47 -2.19 10.07 -9.87
CA SER A 47 -3.20 10.34 -10.91
C SER A 47 -4.19 11.42 -10.50
N ALA A 48 -4.49 11.56 -9.20
CA ALA A 48 -5.33 12.64 -8.69
C ALA A 48 -4.61 14.00 -8.80
N ASP A 49 -3.33 14.07 -8.44
CA ASP A 49 -2.50 15.27 -8.54
C ASP A 49 -2.33 15.74 -10.00
N LYS A 50 -2.17 14.79 -10.93
CA LYS A 50 -2.03 15.09 -12.37
C LYS A 50 -3.32 15.56 -13.05
N LYS A 51 -4.49 15.20 -12.51
CA LYS A 51 -5.79 15.60 -13.05
C LYS A 51 -6.16 17.04 -12.64
N GLU A 52 -5.70 17.49 -11.47
CA GLU A 52 -5.92 18.85 -10.97
C GLU A 52 -5.12 19.92 -11.75
N ALA A 53 -3.98 19.54 -12.34
CA ALA A 53 -3.19 20.43 -13.20
C ALA A 53 -3.79 20.65 -14.60
N ALA A 54 -4.71 19.79 -15.06
CA ALA A 54 -5.31 19.88 -16.40
C ALA A 54 -6.60 20.71 -16.45
N GLU A 55 -7.28 20.97 -15.32
CA GLU A 55 -8.51 21.78 -15.28
C GLU A 55 -8.27 23.28 -15.07
N LYS A 56 -7.05 23.75 -14.71
CA LYS A 56 -6.75 25.19 -14.53
C LYS A 56 -6.32 25.93 -15.80
N THR A 57 -6.49 25.36 -16.98
CA THR A 57 -6.22 26.03 -18.27
C THR A 57 -7.43 25.91 -19.21
N SER A 58 -8.63 26.23 -18.72
CA SER A 58 -9.79 26.41 -19.60
C SER A 58 -10.85 27.35 -19.00
N ASP A 59 -10.41 28.38 -18.28
CA ASP A 59 -11.26 29.54 -17.96
C ASP A 59 -10.40 30.81 -17.97
N SER A 60 -10.00 31.21 -19.17
CA SER A 60 -9.82 32.62 -19.49
C SER A 60 -10.64 32.82 -20.74
N PRO A 61 -11.87 33.36 -20.61
CA PRO A 61 -12.58 33.91 -21.75
C PRO A 61 -11.64 34.95 -22.39
N ASP A 62 -11.12 34.60 -23.55
CA ASP A 62 -10.75 35.59 -24.55
C ASP A 62 -11.91 36.58 -24.62
N ASP A 63 -11.65 37.84 -24.26
CA ASP A 63 -12.51 38.96 -24.62
C ASP A 63 -11.84 39.65 -25.83
N PRO A 64 -12.17 39.23 -27.07
CA PRO A 64 -11.74 39.92 -28.28
C PRO A 64 -12.80 40.96 -28.64
N ALA A 65 -12.71 42.18 -28.13
CA ALA A 65 -13.55 43.26 -28.64
C ALA A 65 -12.97 44.66 -28.39
N VAL A 66 -12.74 45.35 -29.52
CA VAL A 66 -12.74 46.81 -29.80
C VAL A 66 -11.75 47.76 -29.11
#